data_AF-A0A9E5YMT0-F1
#
_entry.id   AF-A0A9E5YMT0-F1
#
_cell.length_a   1.000
_cell.length_b   1.000
_cell.length_c   1.000
_cell.angle_alpha   90.00
_cell.angle_beta   90.00
_cell.angle_gamma   90.00
#
_symmetry.space_group_name_H-M   'P 1'
#
loop_
_entity.id
_entity.type
_entity.pdbx_description
1 polymer ?
#
loop_
_entity_poly.entity_id
_entity_poly.type
_entity_poly.pdbx_seq_one_letter_code
_entity_poly.pdbx_strand_id
1 'polypeptide(L)'
;METYLNKGIKEIIDQFPVVEDILNAYDIGCAPCSVGTCLLKDIVEIHNLSADKEQELMAKIAQALYPGKEVKIPRIERKTETEPKGLNHSLPMQMLVDEHVLIKKLIALIPEVVANLDVDSKEGRQLIIDVVDFIRSYADKYHHGKEEDI
;
A
#
# COMPACT_ATOMS: atom_id res chain seq x y z
N MET A 1 -25.52 -2.36 -11.12
CA MET A 1 -24.12 -2.26 -10.66
C MET A 1 -23.17 -3.22 -11.37
N GLU A 2 -23.53 -4.48 -11.63
CA GLU A 2 -22.64 -5.46 -12.29
C GLU A 2 -21.98 -4.95 -13.59
N THR A 3 -22.69 -4.15 -14.37
CA THR A 3 -22.19 -3.53 -15.61
C THR A 3 -20.98 -2.61 -15.40
N TYR A 4 -20.87 -1.95 -14.25
CA TYR A 4 -19.82 -0.96 -13.95
C TYR A 4 -18.74 -1.50 -13.01
N LEU A 5 -19.02 -2.56 -12.24
CA LEU A 5 -18.05 -3.18 -11.33
C LEU A 5 -16.78 -3.65 -12.05
N ASN A 6 -16.92 -4.15 -13.28
CA ASN A 6 -15.82 -4.66 -14.09
C ASN A 6 -15.37 -3.67 -15.18
N LYS A 7 -15.69 -2.38 -15.06
CA LYS A 7 -15.19 -1.33 -15.97
C LYS A 7 -14.01 -0.60 -15.35
N GLY A 8 -13.10 -0.14 -16.21
CA GLY A 8 -11.99 0.71 -15.81
C GLY A 8 -12.50 2.04 -15.25
N ILE A 9 -11.90 2.49 -14.14
CA ILE A 9 -12.41 3.64 -13.40
C ILE A 9 -12.42 4.93 -14.23
N LYS A 10 -11.46 5.09 -15.13
CA LYS A 10 -11.39 6.26 -16.00
C LYS A 10 -12.58 6.34 -16.95
N GLU A 11 -12.98 5.21 -17.53
CA GLU A 11 -14.18 5.15 -18.37
C GLU A 11 -15.44 5.55 -17.60
N ILE A 12 -15.50 5.23 -16.30
CA ILE A 12 -16.61 5.57 -15.43
C ILE A 12 -16.58 7.07 -15.09
N ILE A 13 -15.43 7.62 -14.71
CA ILE A 13 -15.26 9.03 -14.38
C ILE A 13 -15.53 9.91 -15.61
N ASP A 14 -15.05 9.52 -16.79
CA ASP A 14 -15.31 10.24 -18.05
C ASP A 14 -16.81 10.33 -18.37
N GLN A 15 -17.58 9.28 -18.03
CA GLN A 15 -19.04 9.26 -18.22
C GLN A 15 -19.79 9.94 -17.06
N PHE A 16 -19.26 9.85 -15.84
CA PHE A 16 -19.89 10.30 -14.60
C PHE A 16 -18.85 10.99 -13.70
N PRO A 17 -18.51 12.27 -13.96
CA PRO A 17 -17.45 12.96 -13.22
C PRO A 17 -17.66 13.00 -11.70
N VAL A 18 -18.92 13.00 -11.24
CA VAL A 18 -19.28 12.94 -9.82
C VAL A 18 -18.73 11.70 -9.09
N VAL A 19 -18.42 10.62 -9.81
CA VAL A 19 -17.81 9.41 -9.22
C VAL A 19 -16.41 9.70 -8.68
N GLU A 20 -15.66 10.61 -9.31
CA GLU A 20 -14.36 11.08 -8.81
C GLU A 20 -14.50 11.74 -7.43
N ASP A 21 -15.44 12.67 -7.29
CA ASP A 21 -15.68 13.37 -6.02
C ASP A 21 -16.08 12.40 -4.91
N ILE A 22 -16.91 11.40 -5.25
CA ILE A 22 -17.32 10.35 -4.33
C ILE A 22 -16.12 9.52 -3.88
N LEU A 23 -15.22 9.13 -4.79
CA LEU A 23 -14.02 8.36 -4.44
C LEU A 23 -13.04 9.18 -3.59
N ASN A 24 -12.81 10.45 -3.96
CA ASN A 24 -11.94 11.36 -3.22
C ASN A 24 -12.42 11.58 -1.78
N ALA A 25 -13.73 11.58 -1.52
CA ALA A 25 -14.29 11.69 -0.17
C ALA A 25 -13.96 10.51 0.76
N TYR A 26 -13.47 9.39 0.21
CA TYR A 26 -13.01 8.21 0.96
C TYR A 26 -11.49 8.02 0.82
N ASP A 27 -10.75 9.08 0.46
CA ASP A 27 -9.31 9.07 0.23
C ASP A 27 -8.85 8.13 -0.90
N ILE A 28 -9.73 7.88 -1.88
CA ILE A 28 -9.45 7.05 -3.06
C ILE A 28 -9.18 7.95 -4.27
N GLY A 29 -7.93 8.35 -4.45
CA GLY A 29 -7.52 9.26 -5.53
C GLY A 29 -7.26 8.56 -6.87
N CYS A 30 -8.31 8.32 -7.68
CA CYS A 30 -8.15 7.65 -8.98
C CYS A 30 -7.93 8.60 -10.17
N ALA A 31 -8.33 9.87 -10.06
CA ALA A 31 -8.27 10.84 -11.15
C ALA A 31 -6.89 11.22 -11.70
N PRO A 32 -5.81 11.34 -10.89
CA PRO A 32 -4.50 11.68 -11.43
C PRO A 32 -3.86 10.53 -12.23
N CYS A 33 -4.47 9.34 -12.25
CA CYS A 33 -3.96 8.19 -12.96
C CYS A 33 -4.10 8.36 -14.48
N SER A 34 -2.99 8.43 -15.20
CA SER A 34 -2.98 8.49 -16.66
C SER A 34 -3.45 7.18 -17.31
N VAL A 35 -3.24 6.04 -16.63
CA VAL A 35 -3.54 4.68 -17.12
C VAL A 35 -5.03 4.32 -16.96
N GLY A 36 -5.58 4.45 -15.75
CA GLY A 36 -7.02 4.34 -15.51
C GLY A 36 -7.67 2.97 -15.73
N THR A 37 -6.89 1.88 -15.81
CA THR A 37 -7.37 0.52 -16.12
C THR A 37 -7.90 -0.25 -14.90
N CYS A 38 -7.67 0.25 -13.68
CA CYS A 38 -8.16 -0.39 -12.45
C CYS A 38 -9.68 -0.50 -12.47
N LEU A 39 -10.21 -1.69 -12.15
CA LEU A 39 -11.65 -1.91 -12.12
C LEU A 39 -12.25 -1.30 -10.86
N LEU A 40 -13.49 -0.80 -10.95
CA LEU A 40 -14.18 -0.21 -9.80
C LEU A 40 -14.23 -1.16 -8.59
N LYS A 41 -14.52 -2.45 -8.80
CA LYS A 41 -14.54 -3.44 -7.71
C LYS A 41 -13.17 -3.63 -7.05
N ASP A 42 -12.10 -3.60 -7.83
CA ASP A 42 -10.74 -3.87 -7.36
C ASP A 42 -10.22 -2.66 -6.57
N ILE A 43 -10.55 -1.44 -7.01
CA ILE A 43 -10.21 -0.19 -6.31
C ILE A 43 -10.79 -0.22 -4.89
N VAL A 44 -12.06 -0.58 -4.77
CA VAL A 44 -12.77 -0.65 -3.49
C VAL A 44 -12.17 -1.73 -2.58
N GLU A 45 -11.79 -2.88 -3.14
CA GLU A 45 -11.14 -3.97 -2.40
C GLU A 45 -9.74 -3.58 -1.89
N ILE A 46 -8.91 -2.97 -2.75
CA ILE A 46 -7.52 -2.60 -2.44
C ILE A 46 -7.43 -1.54 -1.32
N HIS A 47 -8.41 -0.63 -1.24
CA HIS A 47 -8.40 0.47 -0.27
C HIS A 47 -8.92 0.04 1.12
N ASN A 48 -9.31 -1.22 1.26
CA ASN A 48 -9.66 -1.91 2.52
C ASN A 48 -10.48 -1.07 3.51
N LEU A 49 -11.51 -0.37 3.01
CA LEU A 49 -12.42 0.40 3.86
C LEU A 49 -13.15 -0.51 4.86
N SER A 50 -13.64 -0.01 5.99
CA SER A 50 -14.55 -0.81 6.82
C SER A 50 -15.81 -1.21 6.03
N ALA A 51 -16.41 -2.37 6.30
CA ALA A 51 -17.58 -2.87 5.58
C ALA A 51 -18.73 -1.84 5.45
N ASP A 52 -18.98 -1.04 6.51
CA ASP A 52 -20.01 -0.01 6.49
C ASP A 52 -19.67 1.14 5.52
N LYS A 53 -18.43 1.63 5.54
CA LYS A 53 -17.93 2.67 4.63
C LYS A 53 -17.90 2.20 3.19
N GLU A 54 -17.50 0.95 2.95
CA GLU A 54 -17.55 0.34 1.61
C GLU A 54 -18.98 0.30 1.07
N GLN A 55 -19.92 -0.17 1.89
CA GLN A 55 -21.33 -0.22 1.50
C GLN A 55 -21.89 1.18 1.23
N GLU A 56 -21.54 2.17 2.06
CA GLU A 56 -21.92 3.58 1.86
C GLU A 56 -21.33 4.16 0.57
N LEU A 57 -20.03 3.93 0.31
CA LEU A 57 -19.36 4.34 -0.92
C LEU A 57 -20.06 3.75 -2.14
N MET A 58 -20.29 2.43 -2.12
CA MET A 58 -20.95 1.72 -3.22
C MET A 58 -22.40 2.19 -3.43
N ALA A 59 -23.11 2.57 -2.36
CA ALA A 59 -24.44 3.16 -2.45
C ALA A 59 -24.42 4.52 -3.16
N LYS A 60 -23.48 5.39 -2.79
CA LYS A 60 -23.31 6.71 -3.42
C LYS A 60 -22.96 6.59 -4.90
N ILE A 61 -22.03 5.70 -5.24
CA ILE A 61 -21.67 5.43 -6.65
C ILE A 61 -22.86 4.86 -7.42
N ALA A 62 -23.61 3.91 -6.85
CA ALA A 62 -24.79 3.36 -7.51
C ALA A 62 -25.87 4.42 -7.78
N GLN A 63 -26.08 5.33 -6.83
CA GLN A 63 -27.03 6.45 -6.97
C GLN A 63 -26.60 7.42 -8.07
N ALA A 64 -25.29 7.69 -8.19
CA ALA A 64 -24.74 8.54 -9.25
C ALA A 64 -24.88 7.89 -10.65
N LEU A 65 -24.67 6.58 -10.75
CA LEU A 65 -24.74 5.85 -12.02
C LEU A 65 -26.18 5.59 -12.50
N TYR A 66 -27.14 5.50 -11.58
CA TYR A 66 -28.54 5.19 -11.88
C TYR A 66 -29.50 6.16 -11.17
N PRO A 67 -29.55 7.43 -11.58
CA PRO A 67 -30.43 8.42 -10.95
C PRO A 67 -31.90 7.98 -11.01
N GLY A 68 -32.59 8.03 -9.87
CA GLY A 68 -34.03 7.73 -9.77
C GLY A 68 -34.43 6.26 -9.87
N LYS A 69 -33.48 5.32 -9.85
CA LYS A 69 -33.77 3.88 -9.78
C LYS A 69 -33.39 3.33 -8.40
N GLU A 70 -34.29 2.52 -7.84
CA GLU A 70 -33.99 1.72 -6.67
C GLU A 70 -33.00 0.60 -7.08
N VAL A 71 -31.71 0.84 -6.86
CA VAL A 71 -30.67 -0.14 -7.15
C VAL A 71 -30.46 -0.99 -5.91
N LYS A 72 -30.70 -2.30 -6.01
CA LYS A 72 -30.26 -3.26 -5.00
C LYS A 72 -28.73 -3.27 -4.99
N ILE A 73 -28.13 -2.66 -3.99
CA ILE A 73 -26.68 -2.72 -3.77
C ILE A 73 -26.39 -4.11 -3.21
N PRO A 74 -25.65 -4.97 -3.93
CA PRO A 74 -25.23 -6.25 -3.39
C PRO A 74 -24.39 -5.96 -2.16
N ARG A 75 -24.74 -6.56 -1.02
CA ARG A 75 -23.81 -6.60 0.11
C ARG A 75 -22.65 -7.47 -0.35
N ILE A 76 -21.49 -6.85 -0.59
CA ILE A 76 -20.26 -7.57 -0.84
C ILE A 76 -19.94 -8.24 0.50
N GLU A 77 -20.31 -9.50 0.64
CA GLU A 77 -19.83 -10.32 1.76
C GLU A 77 -18.34 -10.45 1.56
N ARG A 78 -17.59 -9.59 2.25
CA ARG A 78 -16.16 -9.81 2.41
C ARG A 78 -16.02 -11.21 3.00
N LYS A 79 -15.26 -12.06 2.32
CA LYS A 79 -14.63 -13.17 3.02
C LYS A 79 -13.90 -12.49 4.17
N THR A 80 -14.34 -12.76 5.41
CA THR A 80 -13.54 -12.46 6.61
C THR A 80 -12.11 -12.79 6.25
N GLU A 81 -11.23 -11.78 6.30
CA GLU A 81 -9.85 -11.89 5.87
C GLU A 81 -9.34 -13.27 6.27
N THR A 82 -9.21 -14.17 5.30
CA THR A 82 -8.42 -15.38 5.54
C THR A 82 -7.07 -14.81 5.90
N GLU A 83 -6.57 -15.14 7.10
CA GLU A 83 -5.22 -14.79 7.58
C GLU A 83 -4.31 -14.59 6.38
N PRO A 84 -3.61 -13.44 6.27
CA PRO A 84 -2.89 -13.08 5.06
C PRO A 84 -2.12 -14.31 4.61
N LYS A 85 -2.55 -14.92 3.50
CA LYS A 85 -1.88 -16.10 2.95
C LYS A 85 -0.43 -15.70 2.90
N GLY A 86 0.41 -16.31 3.74
CA GLY A 86 1.79 -15.89 3.92
C GLY A 86 2.36 -15.63 2.53
N LEU A 87 2.73 -14.38 2.26
CA LEU A 87 3.17 -13.96 0.93
C LEU A 87 4.30 -14.91 0.56
N ASN A 88 4.02 -15.86 -0.32
CA ASN A 88 5.00 -16.88 -0.68
C ASN A 88 5.88 -16.23 -1.74
N HIS A 89 6.79 -15.38 -1.28
CA HIS A 89 7.74 -14.70 -2.13
C HIS A 89 8.58 -15.75 -2.87
N SER A 90 8.94 -15.46 -4.13
CA SER A 90 9.96 -16.26 -4.81
C SER A 90 11.25 -16.23 -4.01
N LEU A 91 12.11 -17.24 -4.15
CA LEU A 91 13.39 -17.28 -3.41
C LEU A 91 14.20 -15.97 -3.53
N PRO A 92 14.34 -15.34 -4.73
CA PRO A 92 15.02 -14.05 -4.85
C PRO A 92 14.33 -12.91 -4.07
N MET A 93 12.99 -12.83 -4.13
CA MET A 93 12.24 -11.82 -3.41
C MET A 93 12.30 -12.04 -1.90
N GLN A 94 12.27 -13.29 -1.44
CA GLN A 94 12.39 -13.63 -0.02
C GLN A 94 13.74 -13.18 0.53
N MET A 95 14.83 -13.33 -0.24
CA MET A 95 16.14 -12.83 0.17
C MET A 95 16.14 -11.31 0.38
N LEU A 96 15.51 -10.53 -0.52
CA LEU A 96 15.38 -9.08 -0.35
C LEU A 96 14.56 -8.72 0.90
N VAL A 97 13.47 -9.46 1.16
CA VAL A 97 12.66 -9.28 2.36
C VAL A 97 13.46 -9.57 3.63
N ASP A 98 14.25 -10.64 3.65
CA ASP A 98 15.08 -11.02 4.80
C ASP A 98 16.16 -9.96 5.10
N GLU A 99 16.76 -9.39 4.06
CA GLU A 99 17.72 -8.27 4.19
C GLU A 99 17.04 -7.02 4.76
N HIS A 100 15.85 -6.68 4.28
CA HIS A 100 15.04 -5.59 4.83
C HIS A 100 14.75 -5.77 6.33
N VAL A 101 14.52 -7.00 6.79
CA VAL A 101 14.34 -7.28 8.22
C VAL A 101 15.60 -6.91 9.01
N LEU A 102 16.80 -7.22 8.50
CA LEU A 102 18.06 -6.88 9.16
C LEU A 102 18.29 -5.36 9.19
N ILE A 103 18.02 -4.66 8.09
CA ILE A 103 18.13 -3.20 8.01
C ILE A 103 17.21 -2.54 9.04
N LYS A 104 15.93 -2.96 9.09
CA LYS A 104 14.95 -2.44 10.04
C LYS A 104 15.35 -2.70 11.50
N LYS A 105 15.90 -3.89 11.79
CA LYS A 105 16.42 -4.22 13.14
C LYS A 105 17.54 -3.27 13.55
N LEU A 106 18.51 -3.00 12.68
CA LEU A 106 19.57 -2.04 13.02
C LEU A 106 19.00 -0.65 13.28
N ILE A 107 18.14 -0.15 12.39
CA ILE A 107 17.53 1.18 12.52
C ILE A 107 16.77 1.31 13.84
N ALA A 108 16.01 0.28 14.23
CA ALA A 108 15.28 0.26 15.49
C ALA A 108 16.19 0.32 16.73
N LEU A 109 17.43 -0.15 16.63
CA LEU A 109 18.41 -0.11 17.73
C LEU A 109 19.17 1.22 17.81
N ILE A 110 19.18 2.04 16.75
CA ILE A 110 19.93 3.31 16.71
C ILE A 110 19.61 4.23 17.91
N PRO A 111 18.34 4.44 18.33
CA PRO A 111 18.05 5.31 19.47
C PRO A 111 18.70 4.83 20.77
N GLU A 112 18.67 3.52 21.04
CA GLU A 112 19.27 2.93 22.24
C GLU A 112 20.80 2.96 22.17
N VAL A 113 21.37 2.70 20.99
CA VAL A 113 22.81 2.83 20.74
C VAL A 113 23.28 4.25 21.04
N VAL A 114 22.59 5.26 20.50
CA VAL A 114 22.94 6.68 20.71
C VAL A 114 22.81 7.08 22.19
N ALA A 115 21.80 6.57 22.89
CA ALA A 115 21.59 6.88 24.30
C ALA A 115 22.72 6.36 25.21
N ASN A 116 23.39 5.27 24.82
CA ASN A 116 24.43 4.61 25.60
C ASN A 116 25.85 4.76 25.00
N LEU A 117 26.01 5.61 23.99
CA LEU A 117 27.24 5.73 23.23
C LEU A 117 28.32 6.49 24.00
N ASP A 118 29.47 5.87 24.21
CA ASP A 118 30.68 6.54 24.71
C ASP A 118 31.57 6.97 23.55
N VAL A 119 31.50 8.25 23.18
CA VAL A 119 32.28 8.83 22.08
C VAL A 119 33.75 9.08 22.41
N ASP A 120 34.15 8.98 23.68
CA ASP A 120 35.54 9.13 24.09
C ASP A 120 36.28 7.78 24.03
N SER A 121 35.55 6.68 24.23
CA SER A 121 36.07 5.33 24.03
C SER A 121 36.38 5.02 22.56
N LYS A 122 37.37 4.14 22.35
CA LYS A 122 37.68 3.61 21.01
C LYS A 122 36.54 2.75 20.50
N GLU A 123 35.93 1.97 21.39
CA GLU A 123 34.88 1.00 21.10
C GLU A 123 33.59 1.71 20.65
N GLY A 124 33.19 2.79 21.32
CA GLY A 124 32.03 3.57 20.91
C GLY A 124 32.25 4.30 19.58
N ARG A 125 33.47 4.83 19.32
CA ARG A 125 33.80 5.37 17.99
C ARG A 125 33.73 4.31 16.89
N GLN A 126 34.22 3.10 17.17
CA GLN A 126 34.16 1.99 16.22
C GLN A 126 32.71 1.59 15.94
N LEU A 127 31.85 1.54 16.97
CA LEU A 127 30.43 1.25 16.81
C LEU A 127 29.73 2.23 15.85
N ILE A 128 30.05 3.53 15.93
CA ILE A 128 29.53 4.53 14.97
C ILE A 128 29.96 4.18 13.55
N ILE A 129 31.25 3.88 13.35
CA ILE A 129 31.80 3.55 12.04
C ILE A 129 31.11 2.32 11.47
N ASP A 130 30.92 1.28 12.28
CA ASP A 130 30.30 0.02 11.85
C ASP A 130 28.82 0.22 11.47
N VAL A 131 28.07 1.02 12.22
CA VAL A 131 26.67 1.36 11.89
C VAL A 131 26.61 2.15 10.58
N VAL A 132 27.49 3.13 10.39
CA VAL A 132 27.55 3.93 9.16
C VAL A 132 27.94 3.05 7.96
N ASP A 133 28.91 2.16 8.12
CA ASP A 133 29.30 1.23 7.06
C ASP A 133 28.16 0.28 6.71
N PHE A 134 27.44 -0.28 7.70
CA PHE A 134 26.27 -1.10 7.42
C PHE A 134 25.23 -0.35 6.58
N ILE A 135 24.90 0.89 6.93
CA ILE A 135 23.90 1.67 6.17
C ILE A 135 24.38 1.89 4.73
N ARG A 136 25.63 2.31 4.55
CA ARG A 136 26.16 2.67 3.21
C ARG A 136 26.42 1.44 2.33
N SER A 137 27.05 0.42 2.89
CA SER A 137 27.57 -0.72 2.14
C SER A 137 26.52 -1.83 2.01
N TYR A 138 25.80 -2.13 3.10
CA TYR A 138 24.84 -3.24 3.13
C TYR A 138 23.43 -2.79 2.72
N ALA A 139 22.88 -1.76 3.36
CA ALA A 139 21.51 -1.34 3.09
C ALA A 139 21.38 -0.62 1.73
N ASP A 140 22.23 0.37 1.48
CA ASP A 140 22.14 1.19 0.28
C ASP A 140 22.77 0.48 -0.92
N LYS A 141 24.11 0.38 -0.96
CA LYS A 141 24.82 -0.13 -2.14
C LYS A 141 24.48 -1.58 -2.50
N TYR A 142 24.38 -2.47 -1.52
CA TYR A 142 24.16 -3.90 -1.78
C TYR A 142 22.67 -4.23 -1.94
N HIS A 143 21.84 -3.84 -0.97
CA HIS A 143 20.43 -4.21 -0.98
C HIS A 143 19.62 -3.37 -1.99
N HIS A 144 19.56 -2.04 -1.86
CA HIS A 144 18.82 -1.21 -2.82
C HIS A 144 19.40 -1.28 -4.23
N GLY A 145 20.72 -1.44 -4.38
CA GLY A 145 21.33 -1.69 -5.69
C GLY A 145 20.70 -2.88 -6.43
N LYS A 146 20.31 -3.95 -5.73
CA LYS A 146 19.60 -5.09 -6.35
C LYS A 146 18.16 -4.78 -6.73
N GLU A 147 17.52 -3.81 -6.07
CA GLU A 147 16.15 -3.39 -6.38
C GLU A 147 16.11 -2.38 -7.53
N GLU A 148 17.13 -1.53 -7.64
CA GLU A 148 17.24 -0.47 -8.66
C GLU A 148 17.81 -0.96 -10.01
N ASP A 149 18.63 -2.02 -10.01
CA ASP A 149 19.24 -2.60 -11.22
C ASP A 149 18.29 -3.54 -12.02
N ILE A 150 16.98 -3.56 -11.70
CA ILE A 150 15.94 -4.39 -12.35
C ILE A 150 15.18 -3.58 -13.41
#